data_AF-A0A7J4T9C0-F1
#
_entry.id   AF-A0A7J4T9C0-F1
#
_cell.length_a   1.000
_cell.length_b   1.000
_cell.length_c   1.000
_cell.angle_alpha   90.00
_cell.angle_beta   90.00
_cell.angle_gamma   90.00
#
_symmetry.space_group_name_H-M   'P 1'
#
loop_
_entity.id
_entity.type
_entity.pdbx_description
1 polymer ?
#
loop_
_entity_poly.entity_id
_entity_poly.type
_entity_poly.pdbx_seq_one_letter_code
_entity_poly.pdbx_strand_id
1 'polypeptide(L)'
;AVVGVEVMAGILKTGTPLMKKDGNALTEVKAIQDKQENLAEARKEQQVAVSLPGVTIGRQLHEEDILYSAIPESQFKKYKDFRKQLTPDEREVLREIADIMRGQDPMWGI
;
A
#
# COMPACT_ATOMS: atom_id res chain seq x y z
N ALA A 1 8.78 11.87 6.48
CA ALA A 1 9.55 10.87 7.23
C ALA A 1 10.33 9.95 6.30
N VAL A 2 11.39 9.33 6.80
CA VAL A 2 11.98 8.11 6.21
C VAL A 2 11.85 7.03 7.26
N VAL A 3 11.28 5.89 6.89
CA VAL A 3 10.98 4.79 7.82
C VAL A 3 11.39 3.45 7.21
N GLY A 4 11.85 2.53 8.07
CA GLY A 4 11.98 1.14 7.69
C GLY A 4 10.61 0.48 7.65
N VAL A 5 10.31 -0.24 6.57
CA VAL A 5 9.05 -0.97 6.42
C VAL A 5 9.34 -2.38 5.94
N GLU A 6 8.43 -3.30 6.26
CA GLU A 6 8.41 -4.65 5.70
C GLU A 6 7.20 -4.78 4.76
N VAL A 7 7.43 -5.28 3.56
CA VAL A 7 6.34 -5.54 2.61
C VAL A 7 5.67 -6.86 2.99
N MET A 8 4.49 -6.79 3.59
CA MET A 8 3.78 -7.97 4.09
C MET A 8 3.16 -8.83 2.96
N ALA A 9 2.73 -8.21 1.86
CA ALA A 9 2.10 -8.89 0.72
C ALA A 9 2.12 -8.01 -0.53
N GLY A 10 2.14 -8.64 -1.71
CA GLY A 10 2.18 -7.97 -3.00
C GLY A 10 3.50 -7.26 -3.30
N ILE A 11 3.40 -6.16 -4.06
CA ILE A 11 4.55 -5.39 -4.55
C ILE A 11 4.32 -3.90 -4.25
N LEU A 12 5.20 -3.30 -3.47
CA LEU A 12 5.24 -1.86 -3.22
C LEU A 12 6.06 -1.19 -4.32
N LYS A 13 5.54 -0.14 -4.95
CA LYS A 13 6.26 0.61 -5.99
C LYS A 13 6.49 2.05 -5.57
N THR A 14 7.54 2.65 -6.12
CA THR A 14 7.70 4.10 -6.05
C THR A 14 6.51 4.77 -6.74
N GLY A 15 5.95 5.78 -6.09
CA GLY A 15 4.74 6.47 -6.53
C GLY A 15 3.42 5.82 -6.09
N THR A 16 3.48 4.74 -5.31
CA THR A 16 2.25 4.13 -4.78
C THR A 16 1.64 5.04 -3.71
N PRO A 17 0.38 5.49 -3.85
CA PRO A 17 -0.34 6.18 -2.79
C PRO A 17 -0.67 5.21 -1.66
N LEU A 18 -0.58 5.68 -0.42
CA LEU A 18 -0.79 4.90 0.79
C LEU A 18 -1.99 5.43 1.57
N MET A 19 -2.72 4.50 2.18
CA MET A 19 -3.81 4.75 3.10
C MET A 19 -3.64 3.93 4.37
N LYS A 20 -4.35 4.34 5.42
CA LYS A 20 -4.45 3.59 6.67
C LYS A 20 -5.55 2.53 6.59
N LYS A 21 -5.59 1.65 7.61
CA LYS A 21 -6.64 0.63 7.79
C LYS A 21 -8.08 1.16 7.88
N ASP A 22 -8.25 2.46 8.11
CA ASP A 22 -9.55 3.13 8.13
C ASP A 22 -9.98 3.66 6.75
N GLY A 23 -9.14 3.49 5.72
CA GLY A 23 -9.36 3.97 4.34
C GLY A 23 -8.91 5.40 4.10
N ASN A 24 -8.43 6.13 5.12
CA ASN A 24 -7.98 7.50 4.95
C ASN A 24 -6.63 7.55 4.23
N ALA A 25 -6.56 8.33 3.16
CA ALA A 25 -5.33 8.59 2.43
C ALA A 25 -4.30 9.30 3.33
N LEU A 26 -3.04 8.92 3.19
CA LEU A 26 -1.94 9.45 3.99
C LEU A 26 -0.94 10.25 3.16
N THR A 27 -0.29 9.59 2.20
CA THR A 27 0.77 10.16 1.36
C THR A 27 1.08 9.18 0.21
N GLU A 28 1.97 9.55 -0.68
CA GLU A 28 2.57 8.69 -1.69
C GLU A 28 4.00 8.26 -1.31
N VAL A 29 4.42 7.08 -1.75
CA VAL A 29 5.81 6.60 -1.64
C VAL A 29 6.69 7.40 -2.59
N LYS A 30 7.57 8.25 -2.03
CA LYS A 30 8.47 9.07 -2.86
C LYS A 30 9.70 8.30 -3.37
N ALA A 31 10.23 7.41 -2.54
CA ALA A 31 11.41 6.61 -2.87
C ALA A 31 11.45 5.36 -2.00
N ILE A 32 12.00 4.28 -2.56
CA ILE A 32 12.30 3.02 -1.88
C ILE A 32 13.81 2.79 -1.98
N GLN A 33 14.44 2.44 -0.87
CA GLN A 33 15.88 2.21 -0.78
C GLN A 33 16.17 0.92 -0.02
N ASP A 34 17.04 0.08 -0.56
CA ASP A 34 17.59 -1.11 0.10
C ASP A 34 19.11 -1.03 0.06
N LYS A 35 19.79 -1.14 1.21
CA LYS A 35 21.26 -1.16 1.32
C LYS A 35 22.01 -0.14 0.45
N GLN A 36 21.59 1.14 0.48
CA GLN A 36 22.17 2.25 -0.33
C GLN A 36 21.80 2.26 -1.82
N GLU A 37 21.01 1.31 -2.29
CA GLU A 37 20.50 1.28 -3.66
C GLU A 37 19.03 1.74 -3.72
N ASN A 38 18.70 2.57 -4.72
CA ASN A 38 17.32 2.96 -4.97
C ASN A 38 16.61 1.88 -5.77
N LEU A 39 15.45 1.44 -5.26
CA LEU A 39 14.63 0.42 -5.89
C LEU A 39 13.38 1.04 -6.51
N ALA A 40 13.00 0.55 -7.69
CA ALA A 40 11.72 0.91 -8.29
C ALA A 40 10.54 0.21 -7.58
N GLU A 41 10.78 -1.01 -7.08
CA GLU A 41 9.80 -1.84 -6.40
C GLU A 41 10.43 -2.64 -5.27
N ALA A 42 9.63 -2.95 -4.24
CA ALA A 42 9.95 -3.88 -3.18
C ALA A 42 8.85 -4.97 -3.11
N ARG A 43 9.26 -6.21 -2.91
CA ARG A 43 8.38 -7.39 -2.90
C ARG A 43 8.14 -7.90 -1.50
N LYS A 44 7.15 -8.78 -1.35
CA LYS A 44 6.86 -9.50 -0.11
C LYS A 44 8.13 -9.97 0.61
N GLU A 45 8.13 -9.82 1.94
CA GLU A 45 9.22 -10.18 2.88
C GLU A 45 10.48 -9.32 2.77
N GLN A 46 10.53 -8.35 1.85
CA GLN A 46 11.62 -7.39 1.80
C GLN A 46 11.43 -6.29 2.86
N GLN A 47 12.52 -5.98 3.54
CA GLN A 47 12.63 -4.86 4.45
C GLN A 47 13.41 -3.74 3.77
N VAL A 48 12.77 -2.59 3.60
CA VAL A 48 13.30 -1.46 2.83
C VAL A 48 13.06 -0.14 3.55
N ALA A 49 13.92 0.84 3.29
CA ALA A 49 13.70 2.20 3.75
C ALA A 49 12.80 2.95 2.74
N VAL A 50 11.72 3.57 3.23
CA VAL A 50 10.75 4.26 2.39
C VAL A 50 10.64 5.73 2.80
N SER A 51 10.67 6.60 1.79
CA SER A 51 10.48 8.04 1.96
C SER A 51 9.00 8.41 1.82
N LEU A 52 8.43 8.97 2.90
CA LEU A 52 7.04 9.36 3.03
C LEU A 52 6.96 10.88 3.29
N PRO A 53 6.87 11.73 2.25
CA PRO A 53 6.82 13.19 2.41
C PRO A 53 5.58 13.62 3.20
N GLY A 54 5.69 14.71 3.97
CA GLY A 54 4.56 15.24 4.75
C GLY A 54 4.10 14.40 5.96
N VAL A 55 4.58 13.16 6.10
CA VAL A 55 4.23 12.28 7.22
C VAL A 55 5.14 12.53 8.42
N THR A 56 4.50 12.65 9.60
CA THR A 56 5.13 12.77 10.92
C THR A 56 4.92 11.49 11.73
N ILE A 57 6.00 10.80 12.09
CA ILE A 57 5.96 9.62 12.98
C ILE A 57 5.75 10.07 14.43
N GLY A 58 4.94 9.33 15.20
CA GLY A 58 4.48 9.70 16.55
C GLY A 58 3.28 10.67 16.55
N ARG A 59 2.74 11.02 15.38
CA ARG A 59 1.54 11.88 15.27
C ARG A 59 0.55 11.36 14.24
N GLN A 60 1.01 11.16 13.00
CA GLN A 60 0.17 10.61 11.92
C GLN A 60 0.33 9.11 11.78
N LEU A 61 1.55 8.58 12.00
CA LEU A 61 1.83 7.15 12.04
C LEU A 61 2.60 6.80 13.30
N HIS A 62 2.43 5.59 13.80
CA HIS A 62 3.21 5.00 14.87
C HIS A 62 3.99 3.79 14.35
N GLU A 63 4.93 3.31 15.14
CA GLU A 63 5.54 2.01 14.89
C GLU A 63 4.47 0.93 14.87
N GLU A 64 4.69 -0.13 14.07
CA GLU A 64 3.76 -1.26 13.89
C GLU A 64 2.43 -0.93 13.17
N ASP A 65 2.21 0.32 12.75
CA ASP A 65 1.06 0.65 11.89
C ASP A 65 1.17 -0.05 10.53
N ILE A 66 0.07 -0.70 10.12
CA ILE A 66 -0.06 -1.32 8.80
C ILE A 66 -0.68 -0.32 7.83
N LEU A 67 -0.02 -0.16 6.68
CA LEU A 67 -0.46 0.68 5.58
C LEU A 67 -0.88 -0.15 4.38
N TYR A 68 -1.86 0.36 3.65
CA TYR A 68 -2.38 -0.25 2.44
C TYR A 68 -2.14 0.65 1.25
N SER A 69 -2.06 0.06 0.05
CA SER A 69 -2.07 0.85 -1.19
C SER A 69 -3.44 1.49 -1.37
N ALA A 70 -3.48 2.81 -1.54
CA ALA A 70 -4.69 3.56 -1.83
C ALA A 70 -5.04 3.46 -3.32
N ILE A 71 -5.63 2.33 -3.72
CA ILE A 71 -5.92 2.03 -5.12
C ILE A 71 -7.21 2.76 -5.54
N PRO A 72 -7.22 3.54 -6.64
CA PRO A 72 -8.46 4.11 -7.17
C PRO A 72 -9.44 3.03 -7.64
N GLU A 73 -10.74 3.31 -7.58
CA GLU A 73 -11.79 2.35 -7.95
C GLU A 73 -11.63 1.81 -9.40
N SER A 74 -11.23 2.67 -10.32
CA SER A 74 -10.99 2.30 -11.73
C SER A 74 -9.86 1.28 -11.89
N GLN A 75 -8.81 1.37 -11.06
CA GLN A 75 -7.69 0.43 -11.05
C GLN A 75 -8.06 -0.85 -10.30
N PHE A 76 -8.83 -0.74 -9.21
CA PHE A 76 -9.38 -1.88 -8.50
C PHE A 76 -10.24 -2.79 -9.40
N LYS A 77 -11.13 -2.20 -10.21
CA LYS A 77 -11.97 -2.95 -11.17
C LYS A 77 -11.11 -3.72 -12.18
N LYS A 78 -10.04 -3.11 -12.69
CA LYS A 78 -9.08 -3.80 -13.57
C LYS A 78 -8.44 -5.00 -12.86
N TYR A 79 -7.97 -4.84 -11.62
CA TYR A 79 -7.39 -5.96 -10.87
C TYR A 79 -8.41 -7.08 -10.60
N LYS A 80 -9.67 -6.72 -10.36
CA LYS A 80 -10.78 -7.68 -10.22
C LYS A 80 -11.02 -8.45 -11.52
N ASP A 81 -10.96 -7.81 -12.68
CA ASP A 81 -11.10 -8.46 -13.99
C ASP A 81 -9.94 -9.41 -14.31
N PHE A 82 -8.71 -9.01 -13.94
CA PHE A 82 -7.50 -9.80 -14.12
C PHE A 82 -7.13 -10.66 -12.91
N ARG A 83 -8.09 -10.96 -12.02
CA ARG A 83 -7.84 -11.69 -10.75
C ARG A 83 -7.12 -13.03 -10.93
N LYS A 84 -7.24 -13.68 -12.09
CA LYS A 84 -6.56 -14.95 -12.39
C LYS A 84 -5.04 -14.81 -12.55
N GLN A 85 -4.55 -13.61 -12.83
CA GLN A 85 -3.12 -13.31 -13.00
C GLN A 85 -2.45 -12.89 -11.69
N LEU A 86 -3.25 -12.59 -10.67
CA LEU A 86 -2.75 -12.18 -9.35
C LEU A 86 -2.34 -13.38 -8.52
N THR A 87 -1.26 -13.22 -7.76
CA THR A 87 -0.84 -14.23 -6.79
C THR A 87 -1.90 -14.41 -5.68
N PRO A 88 -1.85 -15.50 -4.90
CA PRO A 88 -2.78 -15.68 -3.78
C PRO A 88 -2.77 -14.52 -2.78
N ASP A 89 -1.59 -14.00 -2.44
CA ASP A 89 -1.42 -12.90 -1.49
C ASP A 89 -1.90 -11.56 -2.08
N GLU A 90 -1.64 -11.27 -3.36
CA GLU A 90 -2.18 -10.08 -4.01
C GLU A 90 -3.72 -10.09 -4.04
N ARG A 91 -4.34 -11.26 -4.23
CA ARG A 91 -5.80 -11.40 -4.18
C ARG A 91 -6.37 -11.19 -2.78
N GLU A 92 -5.61 -11.54 -1.75
CA GLU A 92 -5.99 -11.34 -0.35
C GLU A 92 -5.91 -9.86 0.01
N VAL A 93 -4.79 -9.20 -0.29
CA VAL A 93 -4.64 -7.74 -0.09
C VAL A 93 -5.68 -6.95 -0.87
N LEU A 94 -5.97 -7.34 -2.12
CA LEU A 94 -7.01 -6.68 -2.91
C LEU A 94 -8.40 -6.82 -2.25
N ARG A 95 -8.69 -7.97 -1.62
CA ARG A 95 -9.93 -8.15 -0.85
C ARG A 95 -9.95 -7.24 0.38
N GLU A 96 -8.87 -7.22 1.16
CA GLU A 96 -8.75 -6.34 2.33
C GLU A 96 -8.96 -4.86 1.97
N ILE A 97 -8.32 -4.39 0.90
CA ILE A 97 -8.51 -3.02 0.39
C ILE A 97 -9.98 -2.78 0.05
N ALA A 98 -10.65 -3.73 -0.60
CA ALA A 98 -12.07 -3.60 -0.92
C ALA A 98 -12.94 -3.50 0.34
N ASP A 99 -12.64 -4.29 1.36
CA ASP A 99 -13.39 -4.31 2.61
C ASP A 99 -13.19 -3.01 3.41
N ILE A 100 -11.95 -2.48 3.45
CA ILE A 100 -11.64 -1.16 4.03
C ILE A 100 -12.43 -0.06 3.32
N MET A 101 -12.35 0.00 1.98
CA MET A 101 -13.01 1.06 1.20
C MET A 101 -14.54 0.96 1.28
N ARG A 102 -15.10 -0.25 1.30
CA ARG A 102 -16.54 -0.45 1.49
C ARG A 102 -17.05 -0.11 2.88
N GLY A 103 -16.17 -0.09 3.86
CA GLY A 103 -16.47 0.49 5.17
C GLY A 103 -16.81 1.98 5.10
N GLN A 104 -16.30 2.70 4.11
CA GLN A 104 -16.61 4.12 3.87
C GLN A 104 -17.73 4.31 2.84
N ASP A 105 -17.67 3.58 1.71
CA ASP A 105 -18.66 3.61 0.65
C ASP A 105 -19.06 2.18 0.25
N PRO A 106 -20.25 1.70 0.68
CA PRO A 106 -20.71 0.34 0.38
C PRO A 106 -20.73 -0.03 -1.11
N MET A 107 -20.81 0.96 -2.01
CA MET A 107 -20.85 0.75 -3.46
C MET A 107 -19.47 0.72 -4.12
N TRP A 108 -18.40 0.91 -3.34
CA TRP A 108 -17.05 1.00 -3.86
C TRP A 108 -16.57 -0.30 -4.52
N GLY A 109 -16.13 -0.19 -5.78
CA GLY A 109 -15.54 -1.30 -6.52
C GLY A 109 -16.54 -2.37 -6.98
N ILE A 110 -17.84 -2.06 -6.94
CA ILE A 110 -18.89 -2.89 -7.55
C ILE A 110 -18.74 -2.88 -9.07
#